data_AF-A0A6D2KAV8-F1
#
_entry.id   AF-A0A6D2KAV8-F1
#
_cell.length_a   1.000
_cell.length_b   1.000
_cell.length_c   1.000
_cell.angle_alpha   90.00
_cell.angle_beta   90.00
_cell.angle_gamma   90.00
#
_symmetry.space_group_name_H-M   'P 1'
#
loop_
_entity.id
_entity.type
_entity.pdbx_description
1 polymer ?
#
loop_
_entity_poly.entity_id
_entity_poly.type
_entity_poly.pdbx_seq_one_letter_code
_entity_poly.pdbx_strand_id
1 'polypeptide(L)'
;MVVGDGSGAQRAGNSAVDASMSLSSTDNPGAMITSVLLTGENYNEWASEMLNALQAKKKTGYIDGSKVKPTGPGNNHESWIAVNFMVVGWL
;
A
#
# COMPACT_ATOMS: atom_id res chain seq x y z
N MET A 1 43.25 12.85 29.49
CA MET A 1 42.95 12.21 28.19
C MET A 1 41.59 11.55 28.33
N VAL A 2 40.52 12.21 27.87
CA VAL A 2 39.20 11.58 27.70
C VAL A 2 38.82 11.87 26.27
N VAL A 3 38.98 10.86 25.41
CA VAL A 3 38.53 10.89 24.03
C VAL A 3 37.09 10.40 24.06
N GLY A 4 36.16 11.30 23.80
CA GLY A 4 34.82 10.92 23.38
C GLY A 4 34.87 10.68 21.88
N ASP A 5 34.43 9.52 21.43
CA ASP A 5 33.97 9.39 20.05
C ASP A 5 32.73 8.51 20.01
N GLY A 6 31.68 9.10 19.43
CA GLY A 6 30.41 8.45 19.20
C GLY A 6 30.47 7.73 17.87
N SER A 7 29.91 6.53 17.81
CA SER A 7 29.54 5.91 16.54
C SER A 7 28.52 4.81 16.81
N GLY A 8 27.25 5.22 16.84
CA GLY A 8 26.14 4.31 16.61
C GLY A 8 26.19 3.86 15.16
N ALA A 9 26.82 2.71 14.92
CA ALA A 9 26.86 2.10 13.60
C ALA A 9 25.44 1.75 13.16
N GLN A 10 24.96 2.44 12.13
CA GLN A 10 23.70 2.20 11.46
C GLN A 10 23.60 0.74 11.01
N ARG A 11 22.51 0.09 11.41
CA ARG A 11 22.14 -1.25 10.96
C ARG A 11 21.94 -1.22 9.45
N ALA A 12 22.71 -2.05 8.75
CA ALA A 12 22.57 -2.31 7.33
C ALA A 12 21.12 -2.71 7.02
N GLY A 13 20.42 -1.82 6.30
CA GLY A 13 19.04 -2.01 5.87
C GLY A 13 18.97 -3.04 4.76
N ASN A 14 18.61 -4.28 5.11
CA ASN A 14 18.08 -5.22 4.14
C ASN A 14 16.68 -4.69 3.75
N SER A 15 16.59 -3.88 2.69
CA SER A 15 15.33 -3.32 2.21
C SER A 15 14.52 -4.43 1.55
N ALA A 16 13.89 -5.26 2.37
CA ALA A 16 12.83 -6.14 1.91
C ALA A 16 11.83 -5.27 1.16
N VAL A 17 11.65 -5.54 -0.14
CA VAL A 17 10.64 -4.87 -0.96
C VAL A 17 9.30 -4.99 -0.24
N ASP A 18 8.75 -3.84 0.15
CA ASP A 18 7.45 -3.81 0.80
C ASP A 18 6.42 -4.27 -0.23
N ALA A 19 5.92 -5.51 -0.08
CA ALA A 19 4.93 -6.08 -0.98
C ALA A 19 3.68 -5.18 -1.13
N SER A 20 3.38 -4.34 -0.14
CA SER A 20 2.29 -3.37 -0.24
C SER A 20 2.58 -2.21 -1.21
N MET A 21 3.83 -1.97 -1.60
CA MET A 21 4.23 -0.98 -2.62
C MET A 21 4.43 -1.58 -4.02
N SER A 22 4.22 -2.88 -4.20
CA SER A 22 4.36 -3.56 -5.50
C SER A 22 3.02 -3.94 -6.11
N LEU A 23 2.89 -3.85 -7.44
CA LEU A 23 1.76 -4.41 -8.18
C LEU A 23 2.12 -5.83 -8.67
N SER A 24 1.15 -6.75 -8.66
CA SER A 24 1.33 -8.04 -9.32
C SER A 24 1.04 -7.92 -10.82
N SER A 25 1.53 -8.88 -11.61
CA SER A 25 1.26 -8.95 -13.05
C SER A 25 -0.23 -9.14 -13.41
N THR A 26 -1.07 -9.47 -12.42
CA THR A 26 -2.51 -9.66 -12.56
C THR A 26 -3.32 -8.44 -12.12
N ASP A 27 -2.66 -7.43 -11.53
CA ASP A 27 -3.33 -6.23 -11.06
C ASP A 27 -3.72 -5.35 -12.24
N ASN A 28 -5.03 -5.17 -12.41
CA ASN A 28 -5.63 -4.38 -13.47
C ASN A 28 -6.67 -3.44 -12.84
N PRO A 29 -6.62 -2.12 -13.10
CA PRO A 29 -7.58 -1.18 -12.54
C PRO A 29 -9.01 -1.41 -13.05
N GLY A 30 -9.18 -2.06 -14.21
CA GLY A 30 -10.51 -2.44 -14.73
C GLY A 30 -11.03 -3.78 -14.22
N ALA A 31 -10.31 -4.49 -13.34
CA ALA A 31 -10.75 -5.76 -12.79
C ALA A 31 -11.61 -5.55 -11.54
N MET A 32 -12.69 -6.32 -11.42
CA MET A 32 -13.43 -6.42 -10.16
C MET A 32 -12.63 -7.25 -9.16
N ILE A 33 -12.39 -6.70 -7.97
CA ILE A 33 -11.71 -7.41 -6.87
C ILE A 33 -12.67 -7.98 -5.82
N THR A 34 -13.94 -7.60 -5.90
CA THR A 34 -15.05 -8.16 -5.12
C THR A 34 -16.16 -8.60 -6.07
N SER A 35 -16.85 -9.70 -5.74
CA SER A 35 -18.05 -10.15 -6.46
C SER A 35 -19.31 -9.37 -6.09
N VAL A 36 -19.27 -8.61 -4.99
CA VAL A 36 -20.37 -7.76 -4.53
C VAL A 36 -20.25 -6.42 -5.25
N LEU A 37 -21.26 -6.06 -6.03
CA LEU A 37 -21.37 -4.75 -6.68
C LEU A 37 -22.12 -3.77 -5.78
N LEU A 38 -21.69 -2.52 -5.73
CA LEU A 38 -22.38 -1.48 -4.97
C LEU A 38 -23.72 -1.12 -5.64
N THR A 39 -24.83 -1.41 -4.96
CA THR A 39 -26.20 -1.10 -5.42
C THR A 39 -26.83 0.04 -4.63
N GLY A 40 -26.13 0.58 -3.63
CA GLY A 40 -26.58 1.65 -2.74
C GLY A 40 -27.05 1.13 -1.38
N GLU A 41 -27.96 0.15 -1.37
CA GLU A 41 -28.48 -0.44 -0.12
C GLU A 41 -27.48 -1.38 0.56
N ASN A 42 -26.58 -1.99 -0.22
CA ASN A 42 -25.66 -3.02 0.25
C ASN A 42 -24.28 -2.48 0.67
N TYR A 43 -24.16 -1.19 0.97
CA TYR A 43 -22.87 -0.56 1.27
C TYR A 43 -22.05 -1.31 2.32
N ASN A 44 -22.68 -1.79 3.40
CA ASN A 44 -21.97 -2.51 4.47
C ASN A 44 -21.35 -3.82 3.98
N GLU A 45 -22.08 -4.56 3.14
CA GLU A 45 -21.62 -5.82 2.54
C GLU A 45 -20.51 -5.55 1.52
N TRP A 46 -20.75 -4.61 0.61
CA TRP A 46 -19.76 -4.17 -0.38
C TRP A 46 -18.47 -3.70 0.27
N ALA A 47 -18.56 -2.84 1.29
CA ALA A 47 -17.39 -2.28 1.97
C ALA A 47 -16.59 -3.36 2.71
N SER A 48 -17.27 -4.33 3.34
CA SER A 48 -16.62 -5.46 4.01
C SER A 48 -15.86 -6.35 3.02
N GLU A 49 -16.50 -6.70 1.89
CA GLU A 49 -15.87 -7.51 0.86
C GLU A 49 -14.73 -6.77 0.13
N MET A 50 -14.90 -5.47 -0.15
CA MET A 50 -13.85 -4.62 -0.70
C MET A 50 -12.63 -4.55 0.25
N LEU A 51 -12.87 -4.35 1.54
CA LEU A 51 -11.81 -4.32 2.54
C LEU A 51 -11.09 -5.68 2.64
N ASN A 52 -11.82 -6.79 2.62
CA ASN A 52 -11.26 -8.14 2.63
C ASN A 52 -10.37 -8.38 1.39
N ALA A 53 -10.84 -7.99 0.20
CA ALA A 53 -10.08 -8.11 -1.03
C ALA A 53 -8.77 -7.30 -0.98
N LEU A 54 -8.85 -6.05 -0.51
CA LEU A 54 -7.66 -5.20 -0.33
C LEU A 54 -6.71 -5.75 0.73
N GLN A 55 -7.21 -6.35 1.81
CA GLN A 55 -6.41 -6.96 2.88
C GLN A 55 -5.65 -8.19 2.36
N ALA A 56 -6.29 -9.04 1.57
CA ALA A 56 -5.63 -10.18 0.92
C ALA A 56 -4.45 -9.73 0.03
N LYS A 57 -4.57 -8.54 -0.57
CA LYS A 57 -3.52 -7.91 -1.39
C LYS A 57 -2.54 -7.03 -0.60
N LYS A 58 -2.70 -6.90 0.72
CA LYS A 58 -1.92 -6.00 1.60
C LYS A 58 -1.99 -4.53 1.19
N LYS A 59 -3.15 -4.06 0.71
CA LYS A 59 -3.38 -2.70 0.20
C LYS A 59 -4.27 -1.82 1.09
N THR A 60 -4.76 -2.33 2.20
CA THR A 60 -5.59 -1.58 3.17
C THR A 60 -4.93 -0.30 3.67
N GLY A 61 -3.60 -0.30 3.77
CA GLY A 61 -2.84 0.86 4.20
C GLY A 61 -2.99 2.12 3.34
N TYR A 62 -3.43 1.97 2.09
CA TYR A 62 -3.70 3.10 1.18
C TYR A 62 -5.08 3.73 1.43
N ILE A 63 -5.99 3.01 2.09
CA ILE A 63 -7.32 3.49 2.46
C ILE A 63 -7.30 4.13 3.85
N ASP A 64 -6.70 3.44 4.83
CA ASP A 64 -6.66 3.90 6.22
C ASP A 64 -5.60 5.00 6.49
N GLY A 65 -4.73 5.27 5.51
CA GLY A 65 -3.68 6.29 5.60
C GLY A 65 -2.42 5.85 6.33
N SER A 66 -2.33 4.59 6.80
CA SER A 66 -1.10 4.05 7.41
C SER A 66 0.07 3.98 6.41
N LYS A 67 -0.22 3.87 5.11
CA LYS A 67 0.76 4.06 4.03
C LYS A 67 0.76 5.50 3.55
N VAL A 68 1.50 6.34 4.26
CA VAL A 68 1.64 7.76 3.94
C VAL A 68 2.39 7.96 2.62
N LYS A 69 1.91 8.90 1.80
CA LYS A 69 2.59 9.34 0.57
C LYS A 69 4.02 9.81 0.88
N PRO A 70 5.06 9.23 0.26
CA PRO A 70 6.44 9.68 0.45
C PRO A 70 6.60 11.14 0.00
N THR A 71 7.31 11.95 0.78
CA THR A 71 7.53 13.39 0.52
C THR A 71 8.71 13.68 -0.41
N GLY A 72 9.62 12.72 -0.63
CA GLY A 72 10.80 12.89 -1.48
C GLY A 72 10.66 12.19 -2.84
N PRO A 73 11.26 12.75 -3.91
CA PRO A 73 11.38 12.05 -5.19
C PRO A 73 12.32 10.84 -5.02
N GLY A 74 11.80 9.65 -5.28
CA GLY A 74 12.52 8.40 -5.18
C GLY A 74 11.64 7.23 -5.59
N ASN A 75 12.23 6.03 -5.74
CA ASN A 75 11.55 4.84 -6.25
C ASN A 75 10.23 4.52 -5.49
N ASN A 76 10.21 4.79 -4.18
CA ASN A 76 9.03 4.55 -3.35
C ASN A 76 7.87 5.51 -3.66
N HIS A 77 8.14 6.71 -4.19
CA HIS A 77 7.09 7.70 -4.51
C HIS A 77 6.29 7.27 -5.73
N GLU A 78 6.97 6.87 -6.81
CA GLU A 78 6.32 6.38 -8.02
C GLU A 78 5.56 5.07 -7.77
N SER A 79 6.16 4.14 -7.02
CA SER A 79 5.49 2.90 -6.60
C SER A 79 4.23 3.18 -5.76
N TRP A 80 4.31 4.11 -4.80
CA TRP A 80 3.14 4.50 -4.00
C TRP A 80 2.04 5.08 -4.89
N ILE A 81 2.38 5.96 -5.84
CA ILE A 81 1.42 6.56 -6.77
C ILE A 81 0.74 5.48 -7.63
N ALA A 82 1.52 4.56 -8.20
CA ALA A 82 1.00 3.49 -9.05
C ALA A 82 0.03 2.57 -8.28
N VAL A 83 0.40 2.17 -7.06
CA VAL A 83 -0.47 1.37 -6.21
C VAL A 83 -1.70 2.15 -5.77
N ASN A 84 -1.57 3.43 -5.44
CA ASN A 84 -2.70 4.28 -5.08
C ASN A 84 -3.70 4.38 -6.24
N PHE A 85 -3.24 4.60 -7.48
CA PHE A 85 -4.13 4.60 -8.64
C PHE A 85 -4.79 3.25 -8.92
N MET A 86 -4.10 2.14 -8.64
CA MET A 86 -4.71 0.81 -8.71
C MET A 86 -5.86 0.66 -7.71
N VAL A 87 -5.63 1.06 -6.45
CA VAL A 87 -6.65 1.02 -5.40
C VAL A 87 -7.84 1.91 -5.75
N VAL A 88 -7.60 3.10 -6.30
CA VAL A 88 -8.66 4.00 -6.80
C VAL A 88 -9.43 3.39 -7.97
N GLY A 89 -8.77 2.64 -8.87
CA GLY A 89 -9.44 1.98 -9.98
C GLY A 89 -10.39 0.85 -9.55
N TRP A 90 -10.11 0.22 -8.41
CA TRP A 90 -10.98 -0.81 -7.85
C TRP A 90 -12.18 -0.28 -7.07
N LEU A 91 -12.12 0.96 -6.57
CA LEU A 91 -13.20 1.65 -5.87
C LEU A 91 -14.20 2.28 -6.85
#